data_AF-A0A661S5I6-F1
#
_entry.id   AF-A0A661S5I6-F1
#
_cell.length_a   1.000
_cell.length_b   1.000
_cell.length_c   1.000
_cell.angle_alpha   90.00
_cell.angle_beta   90.00
_cell.angle_gamma   90.00
#
_symmetry.space_group_name_H-M   'P 1'
#
loop_
_entity.id
_entity.type
_entity.pdbx_description
1 polymer ?
#
loop_
_entity_poly.entity_id
_entity_poly.type
_entity_poly.pdbx_seq_one_letter_code
_entity_poly.pdbx_strand_id
1 'polypeptide(L)'
;MNDLMVYEGNWPGAVKRDAKYSVHSSRGGGYVVGIEYRTNDGEKWSPTTDAHDDLVKMVNGIKTEAGGRPGGAFYINEYRQVIVPAGPAGYDFIYYLGSEYAEDLIFDFEGYKISGKPYDLNGNPLHPGDAWKGPHAGIPFKLKAGGRDISYEKQIRPKVRKEFTLSSYVGDQAAQRVAAKIRAIVGFDGGRFYINEFRQLFTGMPYIYIGELETDDPWFPKPHS
;
A
#
# COMPACT_ATOMS: atom_id res chain seq x y z
N MET A 1 22.04 -2.08 -19.17
CA MET A 1 20.83 -1.28 -18.89
C MET A 1 19.73 -2.29 -18.67
N ASN A 2 19.22 -2.40 -17.45
CA ASN A 2 18.04 -3.22 -17.22
C ASN A 2 16.86 -2.36 -17.60
N ASP A 3 16.12 -2.78 -18.62
CA ASP A 3 14.93 -2.04 -19.05
C ASP A 3 13.94 -1.98 -17.87
N LEU A 4 13.61 -0.77 -17.41
CA LEU A 4 12.74 -0.61 -16.26
C LEU A 4 11.33 -1.10 -16.61
N MET A 5 10.82 -2.06 -15.84
CA MET A 5 9.50 -2.62 -16.07
C MET A 5 8.42 -1.69 -15.52
N VAL A 6 7.52 -1.23 -16.40
CA VAL A 6 6.35 -0.44 -15.97
C VAL A 6 5.37 -1.36 -15.21
N TYR A 7 4.97 -0.94 -14.02
CA TYR A 7 3.99 -1.65 -13.23
C TYR A 7 2.58 -1.39 -13.80
N GLU A 8 1.80 -2.44 -14.04
CA GLU A 8 0.50 -2.36 -14.72
C GLU A 8 -0.71 -2.64 -13.81
N GLY A 9 -0.47 -3.07 -12.57
CA GLY A 9 -1.50 -3.39 -11.59
C GLY A 9 -2.23 -2.18 -11.01
N ASN A 10 -2.88 -2.36 -9.86
CA ASN A 10 -3.43 -1.25 -9.08
C ASN A 10 -2.28 -0.54 -8.32
N TRP A 11 -2.22 0.79 -8.41
CA TRP A 11 -1.28 1.60 -7.65
C TRP A 11 -1.95 2.81 -7.01
N PRO A 12 -1.36 3.35 -5.94
CA PRO A 12 -1.95 4.48 -5.23
C PRO A 12 -1.80 5.78 -6.05
N GLY A 13 -2.88 6.25 -6.66
CA GLY A 13 -2.95 7.60 -7.23
C GLY A 13 -3.12 8.66 -6.14
N ALA A 14 -2.43 9.81 -6.25
CA ALA A 14 -2.52 10.99 -5.35
C ALA A 14 -2.93 10.67 -3.89
N VAL A 15 -2.22 9.75 -3.24
CA VAL A 15 -2.48 9.38 -1.85
C VAL A 15 -1.80 10.34 -0.88
N LYS A 16 -2.33 10.40 0.34
CA LYS A 16 -1.72 11.17 1.45
C LYS A 16 -0.31 10.64 1.73
N ARG A 17 0.54 11.48 2.33
CA ARG A 17 1.95 11.15 2.60
C ARG A 17 2.12 9.99 3.58
N ASP A 18 1.17 9.77 4.48
CA ASP A 18 1.16 8.66 5.45
C ASP A 18 0.78 7.30 4.84
N ALA A 19 0.30 7.29 3.59
CA ALA A 19 -0.09 6.07 2.90
C ALA A 19 1.04 5.44 2.06
N LYS A 20 2.31 5.77 2.35
CA LYS A 20 3.46 5.27 1.58
C LYS A 20 4.73 5.18 2.42
N TYR A 21 5.61 4.29 2.00
CA TYR A 21 6.99 4.22 2.48
C TYR A 21 7.88 5.16 1.69
N SER A 22 9.04 5.48 2.23
CA SER A 22 10.02 6.29 1.52
C SER A 22 11.46 6.00 1.92
N VAL A 23 12.36 6.08 0.94
CA VAL A 23 13.80 5.99 1.14
C VAL A 23 14.35 7.41 1.31
N HIS A 24 15.11 7.64 2.39
CA HIS A 24 15.70 8.95 2.71
C HIS A 24 17.17 8.83 3.09
N SER A 25 17.95 9.89 2.85
CA SER A 25 19.32 9.94 3.35
C SER A 25 19.34 10.10 4.87
N SER A 26 20.13 9.27 5.55
CA SER A 26 20.34 9.35 6.99
C SER A 26 21.39 10.41 7.34
N ARG A 27 21.34 10.98 8.55
CA ARG A 27 22.37 11.93 9.04
C ARG A 27 23.76 11.28 9.20
N GLY A 28 23.81 9.97 9.40
CA GLY A 28 25.06 9.20 9.53
C GLY A 28 25.67 8.76 8.20
N GLY A 29 25.09 9.18 7.08
CA GLY A 29 25.40 8.64 5.75
C GLY A 29 24.52 7.43 5.43
N GLY A 30 24.41 7.09 4.14
CA GLY A 30 23.55 6.01 3.66
C GLY A 30 22.07 6.39 3.57
N TYR A 31 21.25 5.39 3.26
CA TYR A 31 19.81 5.54 3.04
C TYR A 31 19.03 4.60 3.98
N VAL A 32 17.93 5.10 4.53
CA VAL A 32 17.03 4.35 5.42
C VAL A 32 15.62 4.34 4.86
N VAL A 33 14.83 3.35 5.27
CA VAL A 33 13.40 3.31 4.97
C VAL A 33 12.65 4.02 6.09
N GLY A 34 11.73 4.90 5.73
CA GLY A 34 10.89 5.63 6.66
C GLY A 34 9.42 5.64 6.22
N ILE A 35 8.58 6.09 7.13
CA ILE A 35 7.15 6.31 6.90
C ILE A 35 6.70 7.59 7.61
N GLU A 36 5.74 8.32 7.04
CA GLU A 36 4.98 9.30 7.83
C GLU A 36 3.87 8.52 8.55
N TYR A 37 3.88 8.53 9.88
CA TYR A 37 2.85 7.91 10.70
C TYR A 37 1.98 8.99 11.33
N ARG A 38 0.66 8.84 11.28
CA ARG A 38 -0.27 9.79 11.88
C ARG A 38 -1.16 9.08 12.89
N THR A 39 -1.23 9.59 14.11
CA THR A 39 -2.17 9.05 15.10
C THR A 39 -3.60 9.55 14.82
N ASN A 40 -4.60 8.87 15.37
CA ASN A 40 -6.00 9.33 15.26
C ASN A 40 -6.23 10.70 15.91
N ASP A 41 -5.39 11.08 16.89
CA ASP A 41 -5.41 12.38 17.56
C ASP A 41 -4.71 13.49 16.75
N GLY A 42 -4.19 13.16 15.56
CA GLY A 42 -3.66 14.12 14.59
C GLY A 42 -2.16 14.39 14.67
N GLU A 43 -1.45 13.71 15.58
CA GLU A 43 0.02 13.82 15.66
C GLU A 43 0.70 13.18 14.46
N LYS A 44 1.86 13.72 14.07
CA LYS A 44 2.64 13.22 12.94
C LYS A 44 4.04 12.84 13.37
N TRP A 45 4.46 11.68 12.90
CA TRP A 45 5.73 11.05 13.24
C TRP A 45 6.42 10.57 11.97
N SER A 46 7.73 10.49 12.01
CA SER A 46 8.55 10.06 10.86
C SER A 46 9.53 8.96 11.26
N PRO A 47 9.06 7.78 11.71
CA PRO A 47 9.95 6.72 12.13
C PRO A 47 10.71 6.11 10.94
N THR A 48 11.87 5.54 11.24
CA THR A 48 12.79 4.95 10.25
C THR A 48 13.30 3.59 10.73
N THR A 49 13.72 2.75 9.79
CA THR A 49 14.42 1.48 10.02
C THR A 49 15.62 1.38 9.08
N ASP A 50 16.72 0.83 9.60
CA ASP A 50 18.06 0.85 9.00
C ASP A 50 18.56 -0.54 8.53
N ALA A 51 17.70 -1.57 8.50
CA ALA A 51 18.08 -2.95 8.17
C ALA A 51 17.54 -3.46 6.81
N HIS A 52 17.44 -2.61 5.79
CA HIS A 52 16.76 -2.96 4.52
C HIS A 52 17.56 -2.57 3.26
N ASP A 53 18.85 -2.92 3.24
CA ASP A 53 19.79 -2.55 2.17
C ASP A 53 19.32 -2.95 0.77
N ASP A 54 18.74 -4.13 0.62
CA ASP A 54 18.31 -4.64 -0.68
C ASP A 54 17.08 -3.89 -1.21
N LEU A 55 16.13 -3.57 -0.32
CA LEU A 55 15.00 -2.70 -0.65
C LEU A 55 15.47 -1.29 -1.01
N VAL A 56 16.41 -0.74 -0.25
CA VAL A 56 17.01 0.58 -0.51
C VAL A 56 17.71 0.61 -1.87
N LYS A 57 18.54 -0.40 -2.18
CA LYS A 57 19.22 -0.53 -3.48
C LYS A 57 18.22 -0.65 -4.62
N MET A 58 17.17 -1.45 -4.45
CA MET A 58 16.12 -1.64 -5.45
C MET A 58 15.40 -0.32 -5.77
N VAL A 59 14.91 0.38 -4.74
CA VAL A 59 14.21 1.66 -4.91
C VAL A 59 15.15 2.71 -5.51
N ASN A 60 16.38 2.83 -4.98
CA ASN A 60 17.35 3.81 -5.48
C ASN A 60 17.79 3.53 -6.92
N GLY A 61 17.93 2.26 -7.31
CA GLY A 61 18.24 1.87 -8.68
C GLY A 61 17.19 2.37 -9.66
N ILE A 62 15.91 2.05 -9.39
CA ILE A 62 14.78 2.50 -10.22
C ILE A 62 14.71 4.04 -10.27
N LYS A 63 14.83 4.71 -9.11
CA LYS A 63 14.76 6.18 -9.02
C LYS A 63 15.89 6.87 -9.79
N THR A 64 17.10 6.32 -9.70
CA THR A 64 18.27 6.86 -10.40
C THR A 64 18.16 6.66 -11.90
N GLU A 65 17.70 5.49 -12.34
CA GLU A 65 17.54 5.18 -13.77
C GLU A 65 16.40 5.99 -14.41
N ALA A 66 15.25 6.11 -13.75
CA ALA A 66 14.09 6.82 -14.30
C ALA A 66 14.12 8.35 -14.10
N GLY A 67 14.75 8.85 -13.03
CA GLY A 67 14.66 10.26 -12.59
C GLY A 67 15.99 10.92 -12.28
N GLY A 68 17.11 10.20 -12.37
CA GLY A 68 18.46 10.72 -12.14
C GLY A 68 18.82 11.01 -10.69
N ARG A 69 17.97 10.67 -9.72
CA ARG A 69 18.20 10.93 -8.29
C ARG A 69 17.69 9.77 -7.42
N PRO A 70 18.46 9.30 -6.43
CA PRO A 70 18.00 8.28 -5.47
C PRO A 70 16.96 8.82 -4.48
N GLY A 71 16.33 7.91 -3.75
CA GLY A 71 15.39 8.20 -2.68
C GLY A 71 13.96 8.52 -3.14
N GLY A 72 13.08 8.73 -2.15
CA GLY A 72 11.69 9.07 -2.35
C GLY A 72 10.73 7.90 -2.10
N ALA A 73 9.46 8.14 -2.46
CA ALA A 73 8.37 7.22 -2.11
C ALA A 73 8.41 5.91 -2.90
N PHE A 74 7.91 4.85 -2.27
CA PHE A 74 7.58 3.56 -2.84
C PHE A 74 6.40 2.92 -2.07
N TYR A 75 5.88 1.83 -2.61
CA TYR A 75 4.81 1.04 -2.01
C TYR A 75 5.17 -0.44 -2.07
N ILE A 76 4.54 -1.25 -1.23
CA ILE A 76 4.58 -2.70 -1.32
C ILE A 76 3.12 -3.16 -1.37
N ASN A 77 2.74 -3.92 -2.40
CA ASN A 77 1.38 -4.43 -2.53
C ASN A 77 1.16 -5.74 -1.75
N GLU A 78 -0.06 -6.24 -1.76
CA GLU A 78 -0.48 -7.49 -1.13
C GLU A 78 0.22 -8.75 -1.66
N TYR A 79 0.98 -8.61 -2.75
CA TYR A 79 1.82 -9.64 -3.37
C TYR A 79 3.31 -9.44 -3.07
N ARG A 80 3.64 -8.58 -2.09
CA ARG A 80 5.02 -8.21 -1.75
C ARG A 80 5.80 -7.53 -2.88
N GLN A 81 5.15 -7.11 -3.97
CA GLN A 81 5.84 -6.41 -5.07
C GLN A 81 6.13 -4.96 -4.67
N VAL A 82 7.38 -4.54 -4.85
CA VAL A 82 7.79 -3.15 -4.65
C VAL A 82 7.36 -2.32 -5.86
N ILE A 83 6.62 -1.24 -5.62
CA ILE A 83 6.11 -0.33 -6.66
C ILE A 83 6.73 1.05 -6.44
N VAL A 84 7.45 1.54 -7.43
CA VAL A 84 8.25 2.76 -7.32
C VAL A 84 7.73 3.83 -8.29
N PRO A 85 7.07 4.90 -7.80
CA PRO A 85 6.74 6.06 -8.64
C PRO A 85 8.02 6.82 -8.98
N ALA A 86 8.41 6.89 -10.25
CA ALA A 86 9.58 7.64 -10.68
C ALA A 86 9.32 8.38 -12.01
N GLY A 87 10.07 9.45 -12.24
CA GLY A 87 9.94 10.28 -13.42
C GLY A 87 10.71 11.59 -13.23
N PRO A 88 10.97 12.30 -14.33
CA PRO A 88 11.64 13.59 -14.29
C PRO A 88 10.83 14.60 -13.47
N ALA A 89 11.54 15.49 -12.76
CA ALA A 89 10.91 16.53 -11.96
C ALA A 89 9.99 17.41 -12.83
N GLY A 90 8.76 17.64 -12.38
CA GLY A 90 7.77 18.47 -13.09
C GLY A 90 6.85 17.72 -14.06
N TYR A 91 6.98 16.40 -14.19
CA TYR A 91 6.12 15.54 -15.01
C TYR A 91 5.31 14.55 -14.17
N ASP A 92 4.29 13.94 -14.79
CA ASP A 92 3.55 12.82 -14.20
C ASP A 92 4.50 11.64 -13.92
N PHE A 93 4.36 11.04 -12.73
CA PHE A 93 5.14 9.86 -12.37
C PHE A 93 4.69 8.63 -13.17
N ILE A 94 5.67 7.83 -13.61
CA ILE A 94 5.47 6.45 -14.06
C ILE A 94 5.71 5.53 -12.86
N TYR A 95 4.90 4.49 -12.72
CA TYR A 95 5.06 3.51 -11.66
C TYR A 95 5.82 2.32 -12.23
N TYR A 96 6.97 2.01 -11.64
CA TYR A 96 7.82 0.91 -12.05
C TYR A 96 7.73 -0.24 -11.04
N LEU A 97 7.85 -1.46 -11.56
CA LEU A 97 7.90 -2.68 -10.78
C LEU A 97 9.36 -2.93 -10.34
N GLY A 98 9.58 -3.01 -9.04
CA GLY A 98 10.76 -3.66 -8.46
C GLY A 98 10.54 -5.17 -8.30
N SER A 99 11.45 -5.87 -7.64
CA SER A 99 11.22 -7.26 -7.27
C SER A 99 10.29 -7.39 -6.06
N GLU A 100 9.97 -8.63 -5.70
CA GLU A 100 9.28 -8.92 -4.44
C GLU A 100 10.21 -8.69 -3.24
N TYR A 101 9.62 -8.22 -2.14
CA TYR A 101 10.32 -7.97 -0.89
C TYR A 101 9.65 -8.71 0.27
N ALA A 102 10.32 -9.76 0.76
CA ALA A 102 9.77 -10.69 1.73
C ALA A 102 9.96 -10.26 3.19
N GLU A 103 10.93 -9.40 3.48
CA GLU A 103 11.21 -8.98 4.85
C GLU A 103 10.16 -8.01 5.38
N ASP A 104 9.99 -8.01 6.70
CA ASP A 104 9.00 -7.18 7.37
C ASP A 104 9.59 -5.80 7.68
N LEU A 105 8.84 -4.75 7.32
CA LEU A 105 9.18 -3.39 7.73
C LEU A 105 8.63 -3.14 9.14
N ILE A 106 9.54 -3.02 10.11
CA ILE A 106 9.24 -2.77 11.52
C ILE A 106 9.87 -1.43 11.91
N PHE A 107 9.08 -0.56 12.52
CA PHE A 107 9.48 0.80 12.88
C PHE A 107 9.37 1.00 14.39
N ASP A 108 10.36 1.67 14.98
CA ASP A 108 10.28 2.10 16.38
C ASP A 108 9.47 3.39 16.51
N PHE A 109 8.53 3.40 17.45
CA PHE A 109 7.60 4.50 17.71
C PHE A 109 7.33 4.58 19.22
N GLU A 110 7.80 5.64 19.89
CA GLU A 110 7.61 5.85 21.34
C GLU A 110 7.97 4.65 22.24
N GLY A 111 8.99 3.88 21.86
CA GLY A 111 9.39 2.65 22.57
C GLY A 111 8.57 1.41 22.21
N TYR A 112 7.56 1.55 21.36
CA TYR A 112 6.81 0.45 20.74
C TYR A 112 7.35 0.13 19.35
N LYS A 113 6.95 -1.03 18.82
CA LYS A 113 7.21 -1.44 17.45
C LYS A 113 5.91 -1.45 16.66
N ILE A 114 5.88 -0.72 15.55
CA ILE A 114 4.75 -0.73 14.62
C ILE A 114 5.16 -1.40 13.30
N SER A 115 4.23 -2.14 12.71
CA SER A 115 4.42 -2.84 11.42
C SER A 115 3.08 -2.97 10.70
N GLY A 116 3.08 -3.46 9.46
CA GLY A 116 1.86 -3.75 8.72
C GLY A 116 1.06 -4.95 9.25
N LYS A 117 1.44 -5.56 10.37
CA LYS A 117 0.71 -6.68 10.98
C LYS A 117 -0.44 -6.18 11.87
N PRO A 118 -1.50 -6.98 12.09
CA PRO A 118 -2.69 -6.55 12.81
C PRO A 118 -2.51 -6.67 14.33
N TYR A 119 -1.57 -5.90 14.88
CA TYR A 119 -1.34 -5.83 16.33
C TYR A 119 -1.51 -4.40 16.84
N ASP A 120 -2.00 -4.26 18.07
CA ASP A 120 -1.97 -3.01 18.80
C ASP A 120 -0.54 -2.68 19.31
N LEU A 121 -0.37 -1.53 19.96
CA LEU A 121 0.94 -1.10 20.49
C LEU A 121 1.46 -2.02 21.62
N ASN A 122 0.60 -2.79 22.27
CA ASN A 122 0.97 -3.74 23.32
C ASN A 122 1.26 -5.14 22.76
N GLY A 123 1.14 -5.34 21.44
CA GLY A 123 1.34 -6.63 20.79
C GLY A 123 0.13 -7.56 20.84
N ASN A 124 -1.06 -7.07 21.21
CA ASN A 124 -2.29 -7.86 21.14
C ASN A 124 -2.85 -7.86 19.71
N PRO A 125 -3.41 -8.99 19.22
CA PRO A 125 -4.07 -9.03 17.92
C PRO A 125 -5.26 -8.06 17.85
N LEU A 126 -5.42 -7.39 16.70
CA LEU A 126 -6.58 -6.57 16.38
C LEU A 126 -7.74 -7.44 15.88
N HIS A 127 -8.96 -7.04 16.21
CA HIS A 127 -10.20 -7.61 15.69
C HIS A 127 -10.86 -6.64 14.70
N PRO A 128 -11.62 -7.14 13.71
CA PRO A 128 -12.40 -6.27 12.83
C PRO A 128 -13.26 -5.26 13.61
N GLY A 129 -13.12 -3.98 13.27
CA GLY A 129 -13.75 -2.86 13.97
C GLY A 129 -12.83 -2.12 14.95
N ASP A 130 -11.70 -2.71 15.33
CA ASP A 130 -10.69 -2.03 16.16
C ASP A 130 -9.98 -0.91 15.39
N ALA A 131 -9.45 0.07 16.12
CA ALA A 131 -8.62 1.10 15.52
C ALA A 131 -7.31 0.49 14.98
N TRP A 132 -7.00 0.75 13.71
CA TRP A 132 -5.72 0.36 13.12
C TRP A 132 -4.58 1.17 13.73
N LYS A 133 -3.55 0.48 14.24
CA LYS A 133 -2.39 1.09 14.90
C LYS A 133 -1.09 0.98 14.10
N GLY A 134 -1.04 0.11 13.10
CA GLY A 134 0.13 -0.04 12.24
C GLY A 134 0.32 1.14 11.28
N PRO A 135 1.39 1.15 10.48
CA PRO A 135 1.58 2.14 9.44
C PRO A 135 0.43 2.15 8.44
N HIS A 136 0.14 3.30 7.84
CA HIS A 136 -1.00 3.47 6.93
C HIS A 136 -0.65 3.20 5.46
N ALA A 137 0.55 2.68 5.20
CA ALA A 137 0.96 2.27 3.87
C ALA A 137 0.06 1.12 3.38
N GLY A 138 -0.51 1.31 2.19
CA GLY A 138 -1.38 0.32 1.57
C GLY A 138 -1.87 0.75 0.20
N ILE A 139 -2.26 -0.22 -0.62
CA ILE A 139 -2.84 -0.02 -1.94
C ILE A 139 -4.33 0.27 -1.79
N PRO A 140 -4.84 1.41 -2.31
CA PRO A 140 -6.24 1.77 -2.15
C PRO A 140 -7.14 1.00 -3.12
N PHE A 141 -8.26 0.52 -2.59
CA PHE A 141 -9.38 -0.03 -3.34
C PHE A 141 -10.69 0.65 -2.90
N LYS A 142 -11.76 0.43 -3.65
CA LYS A 142 -13.08 0.99 -3.38
C LYS A 142 -14.10 -0.14 -3.23
N LEU A 143 -14.78 -0.19 -2.09
CA LEU A 143 -16.03 -0.93 -1.98
C LEU A 143 -17.09 -0.14 -2.74
N LYS A 144 -17.76 -0.78 -3.71
CA LYS A 144 -18.82 -0.13 -4.49
C LYS A 144 -20.08 0.02 -3.62
N ALA A 145 -20.87 1.06 -3.91
CA ALA A 145 -22.16 1.28 -3.26
C ALA A 145 -23.05 0.03 -3.40
N GLY A 146 -23.79 -0.29 -2.33
CA GLY A 146 -24.49 -1.56 -2.15
C GLY A 146 -23.63 -2.69 -1.57
N GLY A 147 -22.30 -2.52 -1.52
CA GLY A 147 -21.37 -3.44 -0.86
C GLY A 147 -21.38 -4.85 -1.45
N ARG A 148 -21.43 -4.94 -2.79
CA ARG A 148 -21.47 -6.21 -3.54
C ARG A 148 -20.24 -6.46 -4.40
N ASP A 149 -19.37 -5.48 -4.55
CA ASP A 149 -18.21 -5.57 -5.43
C ASP A 149 -17.14 -4.55 -5.01
N ILE A 150 -15.93 -4.79 -5.48
CA ILE A 150 -14.72 -4.02 -5.17
C ILE A 150 -14.14 -3.53 -6.49
N SER A 151 -13.66 -2.29 -6.52
CA SER A 151 -13.01 -1.75 -7.70
C SER A 151 -11.78 -0.93 -7.39
N TYR A 152 -10.96 -0.71 -8.43
CA TYR A 152 -10.00 0.36 -8.48
C TYR A 152 -10.09 1.05 -9.84
N GLU A 153 -9.63 2.30 -9.91
CA GLU A 153 -9.59 3.07 -11.14
C GLU A 153 -8.15 3.41 -11.50
N LYS A 154 -7.83 3.31 -12.78
CA LYS A 154 -6.51 3.66 -13.30
C LYS A 154 -6.64 4.51 -14.56
N GLN A 155 -5.73 5.47 -14.70
CA GLN A 155 -5.57 6.21 -15.94
C GLN A 155 -4.82 5.34 -16.95
N ILE A 156 -5.48 4.96 -18.03
CA ILE A 156 -4.91 4.09 -19.08
C ILE A 156 -4.31 4.89 -20.25
N ARG A 157 -4.69 6.16 -20.38
CA ARG A 157 -4.12 7.15 -21.31
C ARG A 157 -4.52 8.56 -20.84
N PRO A 158 -3.91 9.65 -21.34
CA PRO A 158 -4.24 11.01 -20.91
C PRO A 158 -5.75 11.28 -20.93
N LYS A 159 -6.29 11.76 -19.79
CA LYS A 159 -7.71 12.07 -19.58
C LYS A 159 -8.69 10.89 -19.70
N VAL A 160 -8.22 9.64 -19.77
CA VAL A 160 -9.08 8.45 -19.81
C VAL A 160 -8.79 7.55 -18.64
N ARG A 161 -9.80 7.36 -17.80
CA ARG A 161 -9.78 6.43 -16.67
C ARG A 161 -10.63 5.20 -16.99
N LYS A 162 -10.16 4.05 -16.53
CA LYS A 162 -10.88 2.78 -16.58
C LYS A 162 -11.07 2.27 -15.17
N GLU A 163 -12.29 1.88 -14.84
CA GLU A 163 -12.61 1.13 -13.63
C GLU A 163 -12.40 -0.36 -13.89
N PHE A 164 -11.78 -1.04 -12.91
CA PHE A 164 -11.57 -2.48 -12.88
C PHE A 164 -12.34 -3.02 -11.68
N THR A 165 -13.28 -3.93 -11.90
CA THR A 165 -14.11 -4.51 -10.84
C THR A 165 -13.66 -5.93 -10.53
N LEU A 166 -13.69 -6.34 -9.27
CA LEU A 166 -13.30 -7.69 -8.85
C LEU A 166 -14.20 -8.73 -9.52
N SER A 167 -15.51 -8.47 -9.59
CA SER A 167 -16.48 -9.29 -10.33
C SER A 167 -16.06 -9.64 -11.76
N SER A 168 -15.37 -8.75 -12.47
CA SER A 168 -14.90 -9.01 -13.84
C SER A 168 -13.75 -10.02 -13.93
N TYR A 169 -13.05 -10.26 -12.81
CA TYR A 169 -11.93 -11.21 -12.72
C TYR A 169 -12.35 -12.55 -12.12
N VAL A 170 -13.21 -12.53 -11.08
CA VAL A 170 -13.53 -13.72 -10.29
C VAL A 170 -15.00 -14.13 -10.34
N GLY A 171 -15.85 -13.35 -11.01
CA GLY A 171 -17.30 -13.52 -11.07
C GLY A 171 -18.04 -12.90 -9.89
N ASP A 172 -19.32 -12.56 -10.11
CA ASP A 172 -20.14 -11.79 -9.17
C ASP A 172 -20.25 -12.43 -7.78
N GLN A 173 -20.52 -13.74 -7.72
CA GLN A 173 -20.70 -14.43 -6.44
C GLN A 173 -19.42 -14.43 -5.60
N ALA A 174 -18.26 -14.62 -6.24
CA ALA A 174 -16.98 -14.63 -5.57
C ALA A 174 -16.60 -13.23 -5.08
N ALA A 175 -16.77 -12.21 -5.92
CA ALA A 175 -16.54 -10.82 -5.55
C ALA A 175 -17.44 -10.39 -4.39
N GLN A 176 -18.71 -10.79 -4.40
CA GLN A 176 -19.65 -10.46 -3.33
C GLN A 176 -19.27 -11.06 -1.98
N ARG A 177 -18.66 -12.25 -1.93
CA ARG A 177 -18.18 -12.85 -0.68
C ARG A 177 -17.10 -12.00 -0.03
N VAL A 178 -16.09 -11.57 -0.81
CA VAL A 178 -15.01 -10.71 -0.29
C VAL A 178 -15.54 -9.32 0.04
N ALA A 179 -16.39 -8.75 -0.82
CA ALA A 179 -17.04 -7.47 -0.57
C ALA A 179 -17.88 -7.47 0.72
N ALA A 180 -18.51 -8.59 1.09
CA ALA A 180 -19.27 -8.71 2.33
C ALA A 180 -18.40 -8.57 3.58
N LYS A 181 -17.16 -9.10 3.58
CA LYS A 181 -16.19 -8.93 4.67
C LYS A 181 -15.91 -7.42 4.89
N ILE A 182 -15.59 -6.71 3.80
CA ILE A 182 -15.28 -5.28 3.85
C ILE A 182 -16.52 -4.43 4.21
N ARG A 183 -17.69 -4.78 3.67
CA ARG A 183 -18.96 -4.10 3.94
C ARG A 183 -19.35 -4.13 5.42
N ALA A 184 -18.97 -5.18 6.15
CA ALA A 184 -19.28 -5.29 7.58
C ALA A 184 -18.73 -4.10 8.39
N ILE A 185 -17.63 -3.50 7.93
CA ILE A 185 -17.00 -2.34 8.58
C ILE A 185 -17.22 -1.04 7.79
N VAL A 186 -17.08 -1.07 6.45
CA VAL A 186 -17.21 0.14 5.61
C VAL A 186 -18.68 0.59 5.45
N GLY A 187 -19.64 -0.33 5.58
CA GLY A 187 -21.05 -0.06 5.37
C GLY A 187 -21.51 -0.17 3.91
N PHE A 188 -22.81 0.06 3.69
CA PHE A 188 -23.47 -0.14 2.40
C PHE A 188 -23.23 1.00 1.39
N ASP A 189 -22.90 2.19 1.86
CA ASP A 189 -22.62 3.34 0.99
C ASP A 189 -21.33 3.13 0.17
N GLY A 190 -20.53 2.15 0.55
CA GLY A 190 -19.22 1.89 -0.03
C GLY A 190 -18.20 2.90 0.48
N GLY A 191 -16.99 2.84 -0.07
CA GLY A 191 -15.91 3.69 0.41
C GLY A 191 -14.55 3.17 0.05
N ARG A 192 -13.53 4.00 0.32
CA ARG A 192 -12.14 3.61 0.13
C ARG A 192 -11.67 2.79 1.32
N PHE A 193 -10.98 1.70 1.02
CA PHE A 193 -10.19 0.93 1.97
C PHE A 193 -8.81 0.68 1.37
N TYR A 194 -7.93 0.12 2.17
CA TYR A 194 -6.54 -0.13 1.83
C TYR A 194 -6.21 -1.59 2.16
N ILE A 195 -5.30 -2.16 1.38
CA ILE A 195 -4.66 -3.44 1.66
C ILE A 195 -3.15 -3.23 1.71
N ASN A 196 -2.48 -3.78 2.71
CA ASN A 196 -1.02 -3.68 2.82
C ASN A 196 -0.31 -4.97 2.38
N GLU A 197 1.01 -4.99 2.53
CA GLU A 197 1.88 -6.10 2.14
C GLU A 197 1.68 -7.40 2.93
N PHE A 198 0.94 -7.33 4.05
CA PHE A 198 0.52 -8.47 4.86
C PHE A 198 -0.92 -8.88 4.59
N ARG A 199 -1.52 -8.38 3.49
CA ARG A 199 -2.91 -8.65 3.11
C ARG A 199 -3.93 -8.16 4.16
N GLN A 200 -3.51 -7.24 5.03
CA GLN A 200 -4.38 -6.66 6.06
C GLN A 200 -5.18 -5.51 5.46
N LEU A 201 -6.49 -5.51 5.75
CA LEU A 201 -7.47 -4.58 5.24
C LEU A 201 -7.79 -3.52 6.29
N PHE A 202 -7.82 -2.25 5.92
CA PHE A 202 -8.23 -1.17 6.81
C PHE A 202 -8.87 0.01 6.06
N THR A 203 -9.71 0.78 6.74
CA THR A 203 -10.37 1.97 6.17
C THR A 203 -9.41 3.16 6.10
N GLY A 204 -9.78 4.19 5.34
CA GLY A 204 -9.20 5.52 5.54
C GLY A 204 -9.92 6.27 6.66
N MET A 205 -9.20 7.18 7.35
CA MET A 205 -9.69 8.14 8.37
C MET A 205 -11.21 8.11 8.68
N PRO A 206 -11.62 7.59 9.86
CA PRO A 206 -10.78 6.94 10.86
C PRO A 206 -10.15 5.64 10.32
N TYR A 207 -8.92 5.34 10.70
CA TYR A 207 -8.25 4.10 10.29
C TYR A 207 -8.75 2.94 11.18
N ILE A 208 -9.64 2.11 10.61
CA ILE A 208 -10.29 0.98 11.29
C ILE A 208 -9.85 -0.30 10.60
N TYR A 209 -9.45 -1.30 11.40
CA TYR A 209 -9.09 -2.61 10.91
C TYR A 209 -10.33 -3.36 10.42
N ILE A 210 -10.26 -3.91 9.21
CA ILE A 210 -11.36 -4.62 8.55
C ILE A 210 -11.19 -6.15 8.70
N GLY A 211 -9.95 -6.63 8.70
CA GLY A 211 -9.62 -8.06 8.68
C GLY A 211 -8.48 -8.36 7.71
N GLU A 212 -8.34 -9.63 7.36
CA GLU A 212 -7.33 -10.11 6.43
C GLU A 212 -7.98 -10.61 5.12
N LEU A 213 -7.28 -10.44 4.01
CA LEU A 213 -7.56 -11.15 2.77
C LEU A 213 -6.83 -12.50 2.82
N GLU A 214 -7.57 -13.58 2.99
CA GLU A 214 -7.02 -14.94 3.12
C GLU A 214 -6.39 -15.41 1.80
N THR A 215 -5.53 -16.43 1.84
CA THR A 215 -4.77 -16.87 0.65
C THR A 215 -5.68 -17.45 -0.45
N ASP A 216 -6.81 -18.06 -0.06
CA ASP A 216 -7.83 -18.62 -0.92
C ASP A 216 -8.97 -17.66 -1.26
N ASP A 217 -8.97 -16.45 -0.68
CA ASP A 217 -9.95 -15.44 -1.03
C ASP A 217 -9.80 -15.04 -2.52
N PRO A 218 -10.90 -15.02 -3.29
CA PRO A 218 -10.85 -14.65 -4.70
C PRO A 218 -10.51 -13.15 -4.82
N TRP A 219 -9.37 -12.86 -5.43
CA TRP A 219 -8.84 -11.49 -5.52
C TRP A 219 -8.41 -11.12 -6.95
N PHE A 220 -8.06 -9.85 -7.16
CA PHE A 220 -7.43 -9.40 -8.39
C PHE A 220 -6.13 -10.18 -8.61
N PRO A 221 -5.82 -10.64 -9.84
CA PRO A 221 -4.61 -11.42 -10.08
C PRO A 221 -3.36 -10.62 -9.75
N LYS A 222 -2.29 -11.32 -9.36
CA LYS A 222 -0.96 -10.73 -9.22
C LYS A 222 -0.55 -10.11 -10.56
N PRO A 223 -0.25 -8.80 -10.60
CA PRO A 223 0.25 -8.17 -11.81
C PRO A 223 1.61 -8.74 -12.18
N HIS A 224 1.86 -8.95 -13.47
CA HIS A 224 3.16 -9.40 -13.98
C HIS A 224 3.60 -10.78 -13.45
N SER A 225 2.63 -11.67 -13.22
CA SER A 225 2.83 -13.09 -12.84
C SER A 225 3.14 -13.99 -14.03
#